data_AF-A0A961JX09-F1
#
_entry.id   AF-A0A961JX09-F1
#
_cell.length_a   1.000
_cell.length_b   1.000
_cell.length_c   1.000
_cell.angle_alpha   90.00
_cell.angle_beta   90.00
_cell.angle_gamma   90.00
#
_symmetry.space_group_name_H-M   'P 1'
#
loop_
_entity.id
_entity.type
_entity.pdbx_description
1 polymer ?
#
loop_
_entity_poly.entity_id
_entity_poly.type
_entity_poly.pdbx_seq_one_letter_code
_entity_poly.pdbx_strand_id
1 'polypeptide(L)'
;DALGIGPKRHDELPRAMEIIAEAGRGVVVLLRDPGMKLAVDGAVSPQILRQYGLGAQILSGLGITRLTLLTDSPLPKVVGLEAYDLVIEGTHPIFGAPAGEN
;
A
#
# COMPACT_ATOMS: atom_id res chain seq x y z
N ASP A 1 2.19 2.52 -12.64
CA ASP A 1 0.84 2.89 -12.13
C ASP A 1 -0.23 2.25 -13.01
N ALA A 2 -1.51 2.27 -12.64
CA ALA A 2 -2.64 1.66 -13.38
C ALA A 2 -2.72 2.10 -14.86
N LEU A 3 -2.15 3.25 -15.19
CA LEU A 3 -2.04 3.79 -16.55
C LEU A 3 -0.68 3.52 -17.21
N GLY A 4 0.25 2.88 -16.51
CA GLY A 4 1.62 2.68 -16.98
C GLY A 4 2.44 3.97 -17.05
N ILE A 5 2.11 4.98 -16.25
CA ILE A 5 2.82 6.27 -16.28
C ILE A 5 3.34 6.53 -14.86
N GLY A 6 4.65 6.45 -14.67
CA GLY A 6 5.29 6.73 -13.37
C GLY A 6 6.56 5.92 -13.11
N PRO A 7 7.30 6.24 -12.03
CA PRO A 7 8.57 5.59 -11.68
C PRO A 7 8.42 4.18 -11.11
N LYS A 8 7.20 3.78 -10.71
CA LYS A 8 6.89 2.43 -10.23
C LYS A 8 6.80 1.44 -11.39
N ARG A 9 7.13 0.17 -11.13
CA ARG A 9 7.11 -0.88 -12.15
C ARG A 9 5.73 -1.00 -12.80
N HIS A 10 5.71 -1.22 -14.11
CA HIS A 10 4.47 -1.28 -14.91
C HIS A 10 3.56 -2.45 -14.53
N ASP A 11 4.14 -3.52 -13.99
CA ASP A 11 3.52 -4.81 -13.70
C ASP A 11 3.10 -4.97 -12.23
N GLU A 12 3.37 -3.99 -11.35
CA GLU A 12 3.09 -4.09 -9.90
C GLU A 12 1.59 -4.30 -9.62
N LEU A 13 0.72 -3.52 -10.26
CA LEU A 13 -0.73 -3.65 -10.09
C LEU A 13 -1.28 -4.96 -10.68
N PRO A 14 -0.99 -5.31 -11.96
CA PRO A 14 -1.37 -6.62 -12.50
C PRO A 14 -0.94 -7.78 -11.61
N ARG A 15 0.32 -7.77 -11.13
CA ARG A 15 0.83 -8.83 -10.28
C ARG A 15 0.14 -8.90 -8.92
N ALA A 16 -0.12 -7.77 -8.28
CA ALA A 16 -0.89 -7.73 -7.04
C ALA A 16 -2.31 -8.27 -7.22
N MET A 17 -2.95 -7.98 -8.36
CA MET A 17 -4.27 -8.49 -8.70
C MET A 17 -4.26 -10.01 -8.94
N GLU A 18 -3.20 -10.56 -9.54
CA GLU A 18 -3.02 -12.02 -9.66
C GLU A 18 -2.94 -12.69 -8.27
N ILE A 19 -2.12 -12.15 -7.37
CA ILE A 19 -2.00 -12.66 -5.99
C ILE A 19 -3.35 -12.61 -5.26
N ILE A 20 -4.10 -11.52 -5.42
CA ILE A 20 -5.45 -11.38 -4.85
C ILE A 20 -6.43 -12.41 -5.45
N ALA A 21 -6.36 -12.63 -6.76
CA ALA A 21 -7.20 -13.61 -7.45
C ALA A 21 -6.90 -15.04 -7.00
N GLU A 22 -5.62 -15.39 -6.84
CA GLU A 22 -5.18 -16.69 -6.30
C GLU A 22 -5.68 -16.90 -4.86
N ALA A 23 -5.68 -15.84 -4.04
CA ALA A 23 -6.24 -15.89 -2.68
C ALA A 23 -7.78 -15.94 -2.65
N GLY A 24 -8.46 -15.62 -3.76
CA GLY A 24 -9.92 -15.55 -3.87
C GLY A 24 -10.56 -14.39 -3.11
N ARG A 25 -9.77 -13.53 -2.45
CA ARG A 25 -10.23 -12.35 -1.71
C ARG A 25 -9.12 -11.30 -1.59
N GLY A 26 -9.50 -10.03 -1.70
CA GLY A 26 -8.58 -8.92 -1.48
C GLY A 26 -9.19 -7.58 -1.88
N VAL A 27 -8.44 -6.52 -1.65
CA VAL A 27 -8.83 -5.15 -1.96
C VAL A 27 -7.65 -4.41 -2.56
N VAL A 28 -7.91 -3.59 -3.57
CA VAL A 28 -6.94 -2.63 -4.10
C VAL A 28 -7.50 -1.24 -3.90
N VAL A 29 -6.74 -0.39 -3.21
CA VAL A 29 -7.07 1.02 -3.00
C VAL A 29 -6.20 1.87 -3.92
N LEU A 30 -6.81 2.49 -4.92
CA LEU A 30 -6.13 3.41 -5.84
C LEU A 30 -6.41 4.85 -5.42
N LEU A 31 -5.42 5.51 -4.84
CA LEU A 31 -5.48 6.93 -4.49
C LEU A 31 -4.91 7.75 -5.64
N ARG A 32 -5.75 8.52 -6.33
CA ARG A 32 -5.32 9.42 -7.40
C ARG A 32 -4.98 10.79 -6.80
N ASP A 33 -3.72 11.20 -6.89
CA ASP A 33 -3.30 12.57 -6.59
C ASP A 33 -2.85 13.26 -7.90
N PRO A 34 -3.62 14.22 -8.45
CA PRO A 34 -3.22 14.95 -9.66
C PRO A 34 -2.08 15.95 -9.41
N GLY A 35 -1.69 16.21 -8.16
CA GLY A 35 -0.64 17.16 -7.81
C GLY A 35 0.70 16.48 -7.55
N MET A 36 1.43 16.10 -8.60
CA MET A 36 2.78 15.55 -8.45
C MET A 36 3.76 16.66 -8.03
N LYS A 37 4.15 16.69 -6.75
CA LYS A 37 5.30 17.47 -6.26
C LYS A 37 6.24 16.56 -5.49
N LEU A 38 7.52 16.64 -5.85
CA LEU A 38 8.58 15.78 -5.35
C LEU A 38 8.59 15.77 -3.81
N ALA A 39 8.44 14.58 -3.23
CA ALA A 39 8.77 14.36 -1.82
C ALA A 39 10.30 14.36 -1.70
N VAL A 40 10.82 15.17 -0.76
CA VAL A 40 12.25 15.24 -0.44
C VAL A 40 12.62 14.09 0.51
N ASP A 41 13.80 13.54 0.30
CA ASP A 41 14.33 12.27 0.83
C ASP A 41 14.07 11.96 2.31
N GLY A 42 13.76 10.68 2.57
CA GLY A 42 13.97 9.98 3.85
C GLY A 42 12.97 10.23 4.98
N ALA A 43 12.23 11.34 4.97
CA ALA A 43 11.18 11.61 5.96
C ALA A 43 9.79 11.24 5.41
N VAL A 44 8.95 10.62 6.24
CA VAL A 44 7.53 10.43 5.90
C VAL A 44 6.90 11.82 5.76
N SER A 45 6.56 12.20 4.53
CA SER A 45 5.98 13.52 4.28
C SER A 45 4.55 13.58 4.84
N PRO A 46 4.06 14.77 5.25
CA PRO A 46 2.66 14.94 5.65
C PRO A 46 1.66 14.49 4.58
N GLN A 47 2.05 14.51 3.30
CA GLN A 47 1.23 14.05 2.19
C GLN A 47 1.12 12.52 2.18
N ILE A 48 2.23 11.81 2.41
CA ILE A 48 2.25 10.35 2.56
C ILE A 48 1.36 9.92 3.74
N LEU A 49 1.46 10.61 4.89
CA LEU A 49 0.57 10.34 6.03
C LEU A 49 -0.90 10.56 5.71
N ARG A 50 -1.24 11.64 4.98
CA ARG A 50 -2.63 11.89 4.55
C ARG A 50 -3.15 10.80 3.61
N GLN A 51 -2.33 10.35 2.67
CA GLN A 51 -2.70 9.27 1.75
C GLN A 51 -2.94 7.96 2.51
N TYR A 52 -2.08 7.61 3.47
CA TYR A 52 -2.30 6.45 4.33
C TYR A 52 -3.56 6.58 5.19
N GLY A 53 -3.82 7.76 5.77
CA GLY A 53 -5.04 8.00 6.54
C GLY A 53 -6.31 7.83 5.72
N LEU A 54 -6.33 8.34 4.48
CA LEU A 54 -7.46 8.14 3.57
C LEU A 54 -7.64 6.67 3.21
N GLY A 55 -6.56 5.96 2.89
CA GLY A 55 -6.60 4.52 2.63
C GLY A 55 -7.14 3.72 3.82
N ALA A 56 -6.66 4.02 5.03
CA ALA A 56 -7.12 3.37 6.26
C ALA A 56 -8.61 3.65 6.55
N GLN A 57 -9.07 4.89 6.33
CA GLN A 57 -10.48 5.25 6.48
C GLN A 57 -11.37 4.52 5.48
N ILE A 58 -10.94 4.38 4.22
CA ILE A 58 -11.67 3.61 3.20
C ILE A 58 -11.78 2.14 3.63
N LEU A 59 -10.67 1.53 4.02
CA LEU A 59 -10.64 0.12 4.44
C LEU A 59 -11.52 -0.14 5.66
N SER A 60 -11.43 0.72 6.68
CA SER A 60 -12.27 0.66 7.87
C SER A 60 -13.76 0.83 7.53
N GLY A 61 -14.10 1.76 6.64
CA GLY A 61 -15.48 1.94 6.15
C GLY A 61 -16.03 0.75 5.37
N LEU A 62 -15.17 -0.11 4.83
CA LEU A 62 -15.54 -1.39 4.20
C LEU A 62 -15.60 -2.56 5.20
N GLY A 63 -15.37 -2.31 6.49
CA GLY A 63 -15.35 -3.33 7.54
C GLY A 63 -14.06 -4.17 7.57
N ILE A 64 -12.99 -3.71 6.91
CA ILE A 64 -11.69 -4.39 6.91
C ILE A 64 -10.90 -3.88 8.10
N THR A 65 -10.61 -4.77 9.05
CA THR A 65 -9.87 -4.44 10.29
C THR A 65 -8.53 -5.15 10.41
N ARG A 66 -8.31 -6.21 9.61
CA ARG A 66 -7.07 -6.99 9.59
C ARG A 66 -6.69 -7.32 8.15
N LEU A 67 -5.44 -7.13 7.78
CA LEU A 67 -4.96 -7.41 6.42
C LEU A 67 -3.51 -7.89 6.37
N THR A 68 -3.19 -8.58 5.28
CA THR A 68 -1.82 -8.79 4.83
C THR A 68 -1.50 -7.75 3.77
N LEU A 69 -0.44 -6.97 3.98
CA LEU A 69 -0.04 -5.91 3.06
C LEU A 69 0.83 -6.49 1.93
N LEU A 70 0.41 -6.30 0.68
CA LEU A 70 1.25 -6.60 -0.48
C LEU A 70 2.27 -5.47 -0.69
N THR A 71 3.56 -5.74 -0.50
CA THR A 71 4.65 -4.73 -0.60
C THR A 71 6.01 -5.38 -0.82
N ASP A 72 6.84 -4.78 -1.68
CA ASP A 72 8.27 -5.10 -1.80
C ASP A 72 9.18 -4.11 -1.04
N SER A 73 8.60 -3.07 -0.43
CA SER A 73 9.33 -2.09 0.39
C SER A 73 9.30 -2.49 1.87
N PRO A 74 10.30 -2.05 2.67
CA PRO A 74 10.27 -2.25 4.12
C PRO A 74 8.97 -1.73 4.69
N LEU A 75 8.44 -2.44 5.69
CA LEU A 75 7.22 -2.05 6.39
C LEU A 75 7.40 -0.61 6.89
N PRO A 76 6.63 0.36 6.37
CA PRO A 76 6.74 1.71 6.88
C PRO A 76 6.35 1.71 8.35
N LYS A 77 6.92 2.62 9.15
CA LYS A 77 6.35 2.97 10.46
C LYS A 77 5.00 3.66 10.21
N VAL A 78 3.95 2.88 9.98
CA VAL A 78 2.60 3.40 9.83
C VAL A 78 2.09 3.70 11.24
N VAL A 79 2.13 4.97 11.62
CA VAL A 79 1.59 5.46 12.90
C VAL A 79 0.13 5.81 12.70
N GLY A 80 -0.75 5.44 13.64
CA GLY A 80 -2.14 5.87 13.65
C GLY A 80 -3.12 4.97 12.89
N LEU A 81 -2.73 3.74 12.52
CA LEU A 81 -3.69 2.75 12.00
C LEU A 81 -4.69 2.29 13.07
N GLU A 82 -4.27 2.30 14.33
CA GLU A 82 -5.09 2.01 15.50
C GLU A 82 -6.31 2.95 15.62
N ALA A 83 -6.23 4.18 15.11
CA ALA A 83 -7.36 5.11 15.07
C ALA A 83 -8.46 4.70 14.07
N TYR A 84 -8.16 3.76 13.17
CA TYR A 84 -9.07 3.26 12.14
C TYR A 84 -9.47 1.79 12.38
N ASP A 85 -9.13 1.21 13.54
CA ASP A 85 -9.31 -0.22 13.85
C ASP A 85 -8.67 -1.15 12.80
N LEU A 86 -7.52 -0.74 12.23
CA LEU A 86 -6.83 -1.46 11.17
C LEU A 86 -5.49 -2.04 11.67
N VAL A 87 -5.27 -3.33 11.42
CA VAL A 87 -4.05 -4.05 11.80
C VAL A 87 -3.43 -4.72 10.58
N ILE A 88 -2.13 -4.46 10.37
CA ILE A 88 -1.32 -5.20 9.39
C ILE A 88 -0.78 -6.44 10.10
N GLU A 89 -1.28 -7.61 9.72
CA GLU A 89 -0.90 -8.89 10.33
C GLU A 89 0.38 -9.49 9.75
N GLY A 90 0.76 -9.03 8.57
CA GLY A 90 1.95 -9.49 7.87
C GLY A 90 2.11 -8.78 6.55
N THR A 91 3.20 -9.10 5.87
CA THR A 91 3.48 -8.65 4.51
C THR A 91 3.67 -9.83 3.58
N HIS A 92 3.36 -9.61 2.32
CA HIS A 92 3.63 -10.56 1.25
C HIS A 92 4.25 -9.81 0.06
N PRO A 93 5.46 -10.20 -0.41
CA PRO A 93 6.09 -9.57 -1.56
C PRO A 93 5.23 -9.67 -2.84
N ILE A 94 5.37 -8.70 -3.74
CA ILE A 94 4.70 -8.71 -5.04
C ILE A 94 5.57 -9.46 -6.06
N PHE A 95 6.88 -9.23 -6.06
CA PHE A 95 7.82 -9.83 -7.04
C PHE A 95 8.85 -10.80 -6.45
N GLY A 96 8.86 -11.02 -5.13
CA GLY A 96 9.73 -12.01 -4.50
C GLY A 96 11.11 -11.47 -4.13
N ALA A 97 11.14 -10.62 -3.11
CA ALA A 97 12.04 -10.69 -1.95
C ALA A 97 11.48 -9.71 -0.91
N PRO A 98 11.25 -10.11 0.35
CA PRO A 98 10.88 -9.16 1.39
C PRO A 98 12.04 -8.18 1.60
N ALA A 99 11.74 -6.91 1.82
CA ALA A 99 12.77 -5.93 2.16
C ALA A 99 13.41 -6.29 3.51
N GLY A 100 14.59 -6.92 3.45
CA GLY A 100 15.30 -7.43 4.62
C GLY A 100 16.29 -8.57 4.35
N GLU A 101 16.37 -9.10 3.12
CA GLU A 101 17.36 -10.13 2.76
C GLU A 101 18.37 -9.57 1.73
N ASN A 102 19.33 -8.77 2.23
CA ASN A 102 20.69 -8.52 1.72
C ASN A 102 21.46 -7.68 2.74
#